data_AF-A0A8T3VA48-F1
#
_entry.id   AF-A0A8T3VA48-F1
#
_cell.length_a   1.000
_cell.length_b   1.000
_cell.length_c   1.000
_cell.angle_alpha   90.00
_cell.angle_beta   90.00
_cell.angle_gamma   90.00
#
_symmetry.space_group_name_H-M   'P 1'
#
loop_
_entity.id
_entity.type
_entity.pdbx_description
1 polymer ?
#
loop_
_entity_poly.entity_id
_entity_poly.type
_entity_poly.pdbx_seq_one_letter_code
_entity_poly.pdbx_strand_id
1 'polypeptide(L)'
;MNYLQRENNTQRIYLTENTLDVSEILDENYDYIVESMKNEDFSIKNPTCSLFKELVFDNKVVGFCTYDYSRHFMTSALNNIYVLPQFRGNGLFFEELEKTMKEQNKPSIVEPTRLVVELLIRYGFAKKITDNIAASSIEFIVPGAHVLSNIEYDSSEELATHFYDLNICASIHFLDLEKSHVAYSGPLNYDIMHYDCLEKRSQMDEGYFENIRELFLKHDDDFIDAVIELEENLNLKTYTLDEVIGEGDEFSHYIESLIDDAHVTRQKALEIKNQIKEEYEAGMILNESLLIRLAYLFEKPSEATIKSHSDTCPYCDMPIDDHDRFCHFCGINLNYDSENMFDSLMDTIKTPSGDFKEDIRYVAYKFLKLIDDGIEFEYAVRTIENTYNMTWEKLNGFLEENNYFNGEITEEGYEFILNHPLNYYEEFDMSCIDYTDFERYFYKNSDLSGIEICLNYLNQFSDDQDVQEIISEIKNYI
;
A
#
# COMPACT_ATOMS: atom_id res chain seq x y z
N MET A 1 13.75 -23.80 36.81
CA MET A 1 14.05 -22.59 36.02
C MET A 1 13.40 -21.40 36.70
N ASN A 2 14.16 -20.32 36.90
CA ASN A 2 13.61 -19.02 37.28
C ASN A 2 13.32 -18.26 35.99
N TYR A 3 12.06 -18.23 35.58
CA TYR A 3 11.63 -17.49 34.39
C TYR A 3 11.54 -15.99 34.70
N LEU A 4 11.92 -15.14 33.75
CA LEU A 4 11.64 -13.71 33.84
C LEU A 4 10.12 -13.50 33.85
N GLN A 5 9.65 -12.66 34.77
CA GLN A 5 8.22 -12.37 34.94
C GLN A 5 7.86 -11.04 34.28
N ARG A 6 6.69 -10.98 33.64
CA ARG A 6 6.07 -9.77 33.09
C ARG A 6 4.68 -9.61 33.69
N GLU A 7 4.38 -8.42 34.21
CA GLU A 7 3.04 -8.15 34.74
C GLU A 7 2.03 -8.13 33.60
N ASN A 8 0.86 -8.72 33.82
CA ASN A 8 -0.28 -8.74 32.89
C ASN A 8 0.06 -9.28 31.48
N ASN A 9 0.94 -10.28 31.37
CA ASN A 9 1.40 -10.84 30.09
C ASN A 9 1.97 -9.79 29.10
N THR A 10 2.48 -8.67 29.61
CA THR A 10 3.06 -7.62 28.75
C THR A 10 4.35 -8.11 28.10
N GLN A 11 4.48 -7.92 26.79
CA GLN A 11 5.72 -8.22 26.06
C GLN A 11 6.64 -7.01 26.12
N ARG A 12 7.93 -7.22 26.41
CA ARG A 12 8.94 -6.20 26.12
C ARG A 12 9.29 -6.27 24.64
N ILE A 13 9.37 -5.10 24.03
CA ILE A 13 9.71 -4.90 22.62
C ILE A 13 10.98 -4.05 22.56
N TYR A 14 11.94 -4.48 21.74
CA TYR A 14 13.11 -3.71 21.38
C TYR A 14 12.97 -3.38 19.89
N LEU A 15 12.89 -2.09 19.56
CA LEU A 15 12.73 -1.59 18.20
C LEU A 15 13.79 -0.51 17.94
N THR A 16 14.44 -0.59 16.80
CA THR A 16 15.46 0.37 16.36
C THR A 16 15.42 0.51 14.83
N GLU A 17 15.93 1.62 14.32
CA GLU A 17 16.16 1.81 12.87
C GLU A 17 17.50 1.23 12.42
N ASN A 18 18.38 0.90 13.37
CA ASN A 18 19.64 0.21 13.13
C ASN A 18 19.45 -1.31 13.29
N THR A 19 20.53 -2.02 13.55
CA THR A 19 20.53 -3.46 13.84
C THR A 19 20.66 -3.72 15.35
N LEU A 20 19.85 -4.64 15.87
CA LEU A 20 20.01 -5.27 17.19
C LEU A 20 20.78 -6.58 17.02
N ASP A 21 21.67 -6.90 17.95
CA ASP A 21 22.24 -8.25 18.06
C ASP A 21 21.32 -9.12 18.92
N VAL A 22 20.76 -10.15 18.29
CA VAL A 22 19.82 -11.08 18.94
C VAL A 22 20.52 -11.88 20.04
N SER A 23 21.77 -12.26 19.81
CA SER A 23 22.53 -13.08 20.78
C SER A 23 22.90 -12.26 22.01
N GLU A 24 23.29 -10.99 21.84
CA GLU A 24 23.56 -10.07 22.94
C GLU A 24 22.33 -9.89 23.84
N ILE A 25 21.15 -9.63 23.24
CA ILE A 25 19.90 -9.50 24.00
C ILE A 25 19.59 -10.77 24.79
N LEU A 26 19.78 -11.94 24.18
CA LEU A 26 19.52 -13.24 24.79
C LEU A 26 20.48 -13.56 25.93
N ASP A 27 21.78 -13.36 25.73
CA ASP A 27 22.82 -13.62 26.72
C ASP A 27 22.74 -12.66 27.91
N GLU A 28 22.28 -11.41 27.71
CA GLU A 28 22.13 -10.45 28.82
C GLU A 28 20.89 -10.68 29.68
N ASN A 29 19.81 -11.18 29.08
CA ASN A 29 18.47 -11.13 29.71
C ASN A 29 17.80 -12.50 29.90
N TYR A 30 18.18 -13.53 29.14
CA TYR A 30 17.40 -14.77 29.01
C TYR A 30 18.27 -16.05 28.95
N ASP A 31 19.21 -16.22 29.90
CA ASP A 31 20.10 -17.39 30.01
C ASP A 31 19.42 -18.76 29.84
N TYR A 32 18.21 -18.91 30.40
CA TYR A 32 17.46 -20.18 30.35
C TYR A 32 16.90 -20.48 28.96
N ILE A 33 16.67 -19.46 28.13
CA ILE A 33 16.31 -19.62 26.72
C ILE A 33 17.53 -20.06 25.94
N VAL A 34 18.68 -19.40 26.16
CA VAL A 34 19.96 -19.76 25.53
C VAL A 34 20.37 -21.20 25.86
N GLU A 35 20.25 -21.61 27.13
CA GLU A 35 20.52 -22.99 27.55
C GLU A 35 19.61 -23.99 26.82
N SER A 36 18.31 -23.68 26.71
CA SER A 36 17.34 -24.54 26.03
C SER A 36 17.61 -24.63 24.52
N MET A 37 17.97 -23.52 23.86
CA MET A 37 18.37 -23.51 22.46
C MET A 37 19.59 -24.41 22.21
N LYS A 38 20.61 -24.31 23.08
CA LYS A 38 21.81 -25.18 23.00
C LYS A 38 21.47 -26.65 23.19
N ASN A 39 20.53 -26.98 24.08
CA ASN A 39 20.10 -28.37 24.31
C ASN A 39 19.32 -28.97 23.13
N GLU A 40 18.77 -28.13 22.27
CA GLU A 40 18.00 -28.54 21.09
C GLU A 40 18.76 -28.33 19.78
N ASP A 41 20.05 -27.97 19.86
CA ASP A 41 20.87 -27.59 18.70
C ASP A 41 20.21 -26.50 17.82
N PHE A 42 19.43 -25.61 18.43
CA PHE A 42 18.78 -24.50 17.74
C PHE A 42 19.80 -23.39 17.45
N SER A 43 19.93 -23.02 16.18
CA SER A 43 20.80 -21.94 15.72
C SER A 43 19.97 -20.72 15.29
N ILE A 44 20.33 -19.54 15.81
CA ILE A 44 19.84 -18.26 15.28
C ILE A 44 20.38 -18.11 13.86
N LYS A 45 19.49 -17.99 12.89
CA LYS A 45 19.88 -17.88 11.48
C LYS A 45 20.32 -16.47 11.13
N ASN A 46 19.49 -15.50 11.51
CA ASN A 46 19.74 -14.08 11.31
C ASN A 46 20.13 -13.50 12.67
N PRO A 47 21.44 -13.29 12.93
CA PRO A 47 21.93 -12.82 14.23
C PRO A 47 21.56 -11.37 14.51
N THR A 48 21.15 -10.64 13.49
CA THR A 48 20.70 -9.25 13.57
C THR A 48 19.24 -9.11 13.21
N CYS A 49 18.55 -8.13 13.82
CA CYS A 49 17.19 -7.75 13.45
C CYS A 49 16.93 -6.26 13.76
N SER A 50 15.84 -5.68 13.25
CA SER A 50 15.40 -4.33 13.66
C SER A 50 14.34 -4.37 14.77
N LEU A 51 13.66 -5.51 14.95
CA LEU A 51 12.64 -5.73 15.96
C LEU A 51 12.86 -7.06 16.70
N PHE A 52 12.94 -7.00 18.04
CA PHE A 52 12.95 -8.17 18.93
C PHE A 52 11.75 -8.10 19.88
N LYS A 53 10.98 -9.18 19.97
CA LYS A 53 9.81 -9.28 20.86
C LYS A 53 9.93 -10.50 21.76
N GLU A 54 9.57 -10.32 23.02
CA GLU A 54 9.37 -11.45 23.94
C GLU A 54 8.08 -12.21 23.62
N LEU A 55 8.12 -13.54 23.73
CA LEU A 55 6.92 -14.37 23.80
C LEU A 55 6.61 -14.67 25.26
N VAL A 56 5.40 -14.30 25.70
CA VAL A 56 4.99 -14.36 27.11
C VAL A 56 3.80 -15.29 27.28
N PHE A 57 3.86 -16.20 28.25
CA PHE A 57 2.77 -17.11 28.60
C PHE A 57 2.68 -17.26 30.12
N ASP A 58 1.49 -17.06 30.70
CA ASP A 58 1.26 -17.12 32.15
C ASP A 58 2.28 -16.26 32.93
N ASN A 59 2.40 -14.99 32.50
CA ASN A 59 3.30 -13.95 32.99
C ASN A 59 4.79 -14.30 32.91
N LYS A 60 5.17 -15.38 32.22
CA LYS A 60 6.56 -15.81 32.05
C LYS A 60 7.02 -15.50 30.64
N VAL A 61 8.24 -14.98 30.50
CA VAL A 61 8.90 -14.95 29.18
C VAL A 61 9.33 -16.37 28.84
N VAL A 62 8.76 -16.94 27.77
CA VAL A 62 8.92 -18.35 27.39
C VAL A 62 9.55 -18.54 26.01
N GLY A 63 9.93 -17.45 25.36
CA GLY A 63 10.47 -17.46 24.02
C GLY A 63 10.70 -16.06 23.50
N PHE A 64 11.05 -15.98 22.22
CA PHE A 64 11.21 -14.72 21.50
C PHE A 64 10.88 -14.91 20.02
N CYS A 65 10.61 -13.79 19.36
CA CYS A 65 10.63 -13.68 17.91
C CYS A 65 11.37 -12.42 17.48
N THR A 66 11.89 -12.43 16.26
CA THR A 66 12.61 -11.30 15.67
C THR A 66 12.12 -11.03 14.26
N TYR A 67 12.02 -9.75 13.91
CA TYR A 67 11.64 -9.33 12.57
C TYR A 67 12.66 -8.36 11.98
N ASP A 68 12.86 -8.45 10.68
CA ASP A 68 13.31 -7.31 9.89
C ASP A 68 12.08 -6.49 9.53
N TYR A 69 11.91 -5.42 10.28
CA TYR A 69 10.84 -4.45 10.13
C TYR A 69 11.35 -3.22 9.41
N SER A 70 10.69 -2.87 8.29
CA SER A 70 10.86 -1.59 7.62
C SER A 70 9.68 -0.70 7.95
N ARG A 71 9.92 0.39 8.69
CA ARG A 71 8.90 1.44 8.87
C ARG A 71 8.51 2.08 7.55
N HIS A 72 9.48 2.23 6.66
CA HIS A 72 9.28 2.94 5.40
C HIS A 72 8.29 2.20 4.48
N PHE A 73 8.34 0.87 4.46
CA PHE A 73 7.40 0.05 3.67
C PHE A 73 6.30 -0.58 4.51
N MET A 74 6.31 -0.35 5.83
CA MET A 74 5.43 -1.02 6.81
C MET A 74 5.46 -2.56 6.68
N THR A 75 6.55 -3.12 6.17
CA THR A 75 6.73 -4.56 5.98
C THR A 75 7.46 -5.17 7.17
N SER A 76 7.15 -6.44 7.45
CA SER A 76 7.80 -7.21 8.52
C SER A 76 8.13 -8.62 8.03
N ALA A 77 9.40 -9.00 8.07
CA ALA A 77 9.83 -10.36 7.75
C ALA A 77 10.24 -11.09 9.04
N LEU A 78 9.52 -12.16 9.40
CA LEU A 78 9.83 -12.97 10.57
C LEU A 78 11.12 -13.77 10.31
N ASN A 79 12.16 -13.48 11.09
CA ASN A 79 13.50 -14.05 10.93
C ASN A 79 13.76 -15.25 11.83
N ASN A 80 13.44 -15.10 13.10
CA ASN A 80 13.67 -16.13 14.11
C ASN A 80 12.44 -16.21 15.00
N ILE A 81 12.09 -17.42 15.38
CA ILE A 81 11.14 -17.67 16.46
C ILE A 81 11.58 -18.88 17.25
N TYR A 82 11.57 -18.73 18.56
CA TYR A 82 11.87 -19.81 19.49
C TYR A 82 10.91 -19.78 20.66
N VAL A 83 10.33 -20.96 20.95
CA VAL A 83 9.50 -21.19 22.13
C VAL A 83 10.10 -22.37 22.88
N LEU A 84 10.27 -22.20 24.19
CA LEU A 84 10.74 -23.24 25.08
C LEU A 84 9.87 -24.52 24.94
N PRO A 85 10.48 -25.72 24.91
CA PRO A 85 9.80 -26.98 24.58
C PRO A 85 8.50 -27.23 25.35
N GLN A 86 8.52 -27.00 26.66
CA GLN A 86 7.39 -27.22 27.56
C GLN A 86 6.21 -26.25 27.35
N PHE A 87 6.42 -25.17 26.59
CA PHE A 87 5.38 -24.21 26.23
C PHE A 87 4.93 -24.33 24.77
N ARG A 88 5.55 -25.20 23.97
CA ARG A 88 5.08 -25.50 22.61
C ARG A 88 3.71 -26.14 22.65
N GLY A 89 2.87 -25.81 21.66
CA GLY A 89 1.47 -26.28 21.60
C GLY A 89 0.45 -25.37 22.27
N ASN A 90 0.87 -24.31 22.95
CA ASN A 90 -0.03 -23.27 23.51
C ASN A 90 -0.41 -22.19 22.48
N GLY A 91 -0.18 -22.39 21.18
CA GLY A 91 -0.60 -21.43 20.15
C GLY A 91 0.25 -20.16 20.02
N LEU A 92 1.32 -19.99 20.79
CA LEU A 92 2.13 -18.75 20.84
C LEU A 92 2.65 -18.26 19.48
N PHE A 93 3.04 -19.17 18.58
CA PHE A 93 3.47 -18.81 17.22
C PHE A 93 2.33 -18.15 16.43
N PHE A 94 1.14 -18.74 16.51
CA PHE A 94 -0.04 -18.27 15.82
C PHE A 94 -0.54 -16.94 16.40
N GLU A 95 -0.59 -16.84 17.73
CA GLU A 95 -0.98 -15.60 18.42
C GLU A 95 -0.06 -14.42 18.02
N GLU A 96 1.23 -14.68 17.87
CA GLU A 96 2.20 -13.66 17.44
C GLU A 96 1.99 -13.24 15.97
N LEU A 97 1.73 -14.19 15.07
CA LEU A 97 1.41 -13.87 13.67
C LEU A 97 0.10 -13.08 13.54
N GLU A 98 -0.98 -13.53 14.20
CA GLU A 98 -2.25 -12.80 14.21
C GLU A 98 -2.10 -11.40 14.79
N LYS A 99 -1.35 -11.27 15.89
CA LYS A 99 -1.08 -9.97 16.50
C LYS A 99 -0.32 -9.07 15.53
N THR A 100 0.68 -9.60 14.85
CA THR A 100 1.45 -8.85 13.84
C THR A 100 0.56 -8.39 12.69
N MET A 101 -0.29 -9.26 12.14
CA MET A 101 -1.24 -8.91 11.07
C MET A 101 -2.31 -7.89 11.51
N LYS A 102 -2.68 -7.89 12.79
CA LYS A 102 -3.62 -6.91 13.38
C LYS A 102 -2.97 -5.58 13.76
N GLU A 103 -1.66 -5.54 13.93
CA GLU A 103 -0.93 -4.34 14.34
C GLU A 103 -0.20 -3.67 13.15
N GLN A 104 0.19 -4.46 12.16
CA GLN A 104 1.04 -4.11 11.00
C GLN A 104 0.45 -4.73 9.71
N ASN A 105 1.21 -4.70 8.60
CA ASN A 105 0.86 -5.41 7.37
C ASN A 105 1.10 -6.93 7.46
N LYS A 106 0.65 -7.66 6.43
CA LYS A 106 0.92 -9.09 6.22
C LYS A 106 2.43 -9.37 6.38
N PRO A 107 2.87 -10.15 7.39
CA PRO A 107 4.28 -10.48 7.53
C PRO A 107 4.70 -11.50 6.46
N SER A 108 5.97 -11.52 6.10
CA SER A 108 6.61 -12.65 5.42
C SER A 108 7.39 -13.51 6.43
N ILE A 109 7.78 -14.72 6.05
CA ILE A 109 8.61 -15.61 6.87
C ILE A 109 9.90 -15.94 6.13
N VAL A 110 11.03 -15.63 6.75
CA VAL A 110 12.35 -15.91 6.18
C VAL A 110 12.71 -17.37 6.46
N GLU A 111 12.92 -18.13 5.38
CA GLU A 111 13.33 -19.53 5.39
C GLU A 111 12.57 -20.41 6.41
N PRO A 112 11.26 -20.61 6.21
CA PRO A 112 10.48 -21.46 7.08
C PRO A 112 11.01 -22.91 7.06
N THR A 113 11.06 -23.55 8.22
CA THR A 113 11.25 -25.01 8.29
C THR A 113 9.96 -25.73 7.93
N ARG A 114 10.04 -27.03 7.61
CA ARG A 114 8.83 -27.83 7.37
C ARG A 114 7.88 -27.82 8.58
N LEU A 115 8.43 -27.77 9.80
CA LEU A 115 7.61 -27.64 11.01
C LEU A 115 6.78 -26.35 11.00
N VAL A 116 7.39 -25.22 10.63
CA VAL A 116 6.68 -23.93 10.54
C VAL A 116 5.56 -24.02 9.51
N VAL A 117 5.83 -24.58 8.33
CA VAL A 117 4.81 -24.77 7.28
C VAL A 117 3.69 -25.71 7.75
N GLU A 118 4.00 -26.81 8.43
CA GLU A 118 3.00 -27.71 9.02
C GLU A 118 2.14 -27.01 10.08
N LEU A 119 2.70 -26.06 10.84
CA LEU A 119 1.93 -25.20 11.75
C LEU A 119 1.03 -24.23 10.99
N LEU A 120 1.52 -23.56 9.95
CA LEU A 120 0.70 -22.70 9.10
C LEU A 120 -0.48 -23.46 8.50
N ILE A 121 -0.26 -24.70 8.03
CA ILE A 121 -1.32 -25.58 7.54
C ILE A 121 -2.35 -25.87 8.63
N ARG A 122 -1.88 -26.22 9.82
CA ARG A 122 -2.75 -26.54 10.96
C ARG A 122 -3.64 -25.36 11.38
N TYR A 123 -3.13 -24.14 11.27
CA TYR A 123 -3.84 -22.93 11.67
C TYR A 123 -4.60 -22.22 10.54
N GLY A 124 -4.56 -22.76 9.31
CA GLY A 124 -5.32 -22.23 8.18
C GLY A 124 -4.64 -21.07 7.43
N PHE A 125 -3.35 -20.80 7.67
CA PHE A 125 -2.55 -19.85 6.88
C PHE A 125 -1.83 -20.51 5.70
N ALA A 126 -1.94 -21.83 5.60
CA ALA A 126 -1.47 -22.59 4.46
C ALA A 126 -2.40 -23.77 4.22
N LYS A 127 -2.34 -24.35 3.03
CA LYS A 127 -3.01 -25.62 2.73
C LYS A 127 -2.14 -26.49 1.85
N LYS A 128 -2.28 -27.79 2.03
CA LYS A 128 -1.71 -28.77 1.11
C LYS A 128 -2.53 -28.75 -0.17
N ILE A 129 -1.91 -28.31 -1.26
CA ILE A 129 -2.50 -28.36 -2.60
C ILE A 129 -2.23 -29.70 -3.28
N THR A 130 -1.16 -30.38 -2.85
CA THR A 130 -0.92 -31.81 -3.11
C THR A 130 -0.36 -32.50 -1.86
N ASP A 131 -0.05 -33.80 -1.96
CA ASP A 131 0.58 -34.53 -0.86
C ASP A 131 1.91 -33.89 -0.41
N ASN A 132 2.65 -33.30 -1.35
CA ASN A 132 3.99 -32.75 -1.14
C ASN A 132 4.07 -31.23 -1.25
N ILE A 133 3.18 -30.57 -1.97
CA ILE A 133 3.21 -29.11 -2.13
C ILE A 133 2.20 -28.45 -1.20
N ALA A 134 2.65 -27.44 -0.48
CA ALA A 134 1.82 -26.53 0.30
C ALA A 134 1.85 -25.13 -0.32
N ALA A 135 0.68 -24.49 -0.38
CA ALA A 135 0.54 -23.07 -0.65
C ALA A 135 0.27 -22.34 0.67
N SER A 136 0.82 -21.14 0.85
CA SER A 136 0.59 -20.30 2.03
C SER A 136 0.12 -18.91 1.63
N SER A 137 -0.75 -18.31 2.44
CA SER A 137 -1.06 -16.88 2.33
C SER A 137 0.03 -15.98 2.93
N ILE A 138 0.98 -16.57 3.65
CA ILE A 138 2.18 -15.87 4.13
C ILE A 138 3.32 -16.20 3.20
N GLU A 139 3.90 -15.17 2.60
CA GLU A 139 5.02 -15.30 1.68
C GLU A 139 6.28 -15.80 2.39
N PHE A 140 7.05 -16.65 1.71
CA PHE A 140 8.33 -17.16 2.15
C PHE A 140 9.47 -16.47 1.43
N ILE A 141 10.41 -15.93 2.21
CA ILE A 141 11.60 -15.26 1.68
C ILE A 141 12.83 -16.16 1.87
N VAL A 142 13.64 -16.29 0.82
CA VAL A 142 14.92 -17.00 0.86
C VAL A 142 16.02 -16.01 0.44
N PRO A 143 16.99 -15.71 1.32
CA PRO A 143 18.14 -14.89 0.96
C PRO A 143 18.91 -15.52 -0.20
N GLY A 144 19.37 -14.71 -1.16
CA GLY A 144 20.01 -15.21 -2.40
C GLY A 144 21.17 -16.18 -2.15
N ALA A 145 21.98 -15.92 -1.11
CA ALA A 145 23.10 -16.78 -0.73
C ALA A 145 22.68 -18.23 -0.35
N HIS A 146 21.40 -18.45 -0.04
CA HIS A 146 20.84 -19.73 0.35
C HIS A 146 19.90 -20.31 -0.73
N VAL A 147 19.75 -19.62 -1.86
CA VAL A 147 19.01 -20.12 -3.01
C VAL A 147 19.86 -21.16 -3.75
N LEU A 148 19.27 -22.32 -3.98
CA LEU A 148 19.77 -23.37 -4.85
C LEU A 148 18.89 -23.44 -6.10
N SER A 149 19.43 -23.98 -7.20
CA SER A 149 18.65 -24.20 -8.41
C SER A 149 19.12 -25.46 -9.14
N ASN A 150 18.26 -26.00 -9.99
CA ASN A 150 18.63 -27.05 -10.95
C ASN A 150 19.37 -26.51 -12.19
N ILE A 151 19.50 -25.18 -12.32
CA ILE A 151 20.32 -24.50 -13.31
C ILE A 151 21.34 -23.56 -12.64
N GLU A 152 22.28 -23.02 -13.42
CA GLU A 152 23.09 -21.88 -12.95
C GLU A 152 22.17 -20.67 -12.76
N TYR A 153 22.06 -20.21 -11.51
CA TYR A 153 21.26 -19.06 -11.10
C TYR A 153 22.16 -18.03 -10.40
N ASP A 154 21.85 -16.75 -10.55
CA ASP A 154 22.58 -15.70 -9.84
C ASP A 154 22.20 -15.74 -8.36
N SER A 155 23.09 -16.32 -7.54
CA SER A 155 22.91 -16.47 -6.09
C SER A 155 22.90 -15.16 -5.30
N SER A 156 22.88 -14.00 -5.97
CA SER A 156 22.72 -12.70 -5.30
C SER A 156 21.26 -12.27 -5.14
N GLU A 157 20.32 -12.88 -5.86
CA GLU A 157 18.92 -12.47 -5.84
C GLU A 157 18.11 -13.22 -4.78
N GLU A 158 17.35 -12.47 -3.97
CA GLU A 158 16.40 -13.05 -3.02
C GLU A 158 15.23 -13.70 -3.75
N LEU A 159 14.72 -14.78 -3.17
CA LEU A 159 13.55 -15.50 -3.66
C LEU A 159 12.37 -15.21 -2.75
N ALA A 160 11.24 -14.86 -3.34
CA ALA A 160 9.96 -14.79 -2.66
C ALA A 160 8.96 -15.77 -3.31
N THR A 161 8.21 -16.49 -2.48
CA THR A 161 7.27 -17.50 -2.96
C THR A 161 6.23 -17.89 -1.92
N HIS A 162 5.04 -18.25 -2.39
CA HIS A 162 3.96 -18.81 -1.58
C HIS A 162 3.98 -20.35 -1.49
N PHE A 163 4.93 -21.01 -2.19
CA PHE A 163 4.94 -22.45 -2.33
C PHE A 163 6.09 -23.13 -1.58
N TYR A 164 5.77 -24.27 -0.96
CA TYR A 164 6.72 -25.08 -0.22
C TYR A 164 6.57 -26.57 -0.56
N ASP A 165 7.69 -27.21 -0.89
CA ASP A 165 7.78 -28.65 -1.06
C ASP A 165 8.14 -29.33 0.28
N LEU A 166 7.15 -30.02 0.85
CA LEU A 166 7.24 -30.79 2.09
C LEU A 166 8.11 -32.04 1.97
N ASN A 167 8.31 -32.57 0.76
CA ASN A 167 9.17 -33.72 0.53
C ASN A 167 10.63 -33.32 0.72
N ILE A 168 11.10 -32.29 0.00
CA ILE A 168 12.49 -31.84 0.08
C ILE A 168 12.74 -30.79 1.18
N CYS A 169 11.68 -30.36 1.86
CA CYS A 169 11.72 -29.32 2.89
C CYS A 169 12.33 -28.04 2.33
N ALA A 170 11.68 -27.45 1.33
CA ALA A 170 12.16 -26.24 0.69
C ALA A 170 11.00 -25.35 0.22
N SER A 171 11.12 -24.04 0.43
CA SER A 171 10.42 -23.06 -0.41
C SER A 171 10.87 -23.23 -1.86
N ILE A 172 9.93 -23.22 -2.81
CA ILE A 172 10.19 -23.46 -4.24
C ILE A 172 9.61 -22.32 -5.09
N HIS A 173 10.29 -22.01 -6.20
CA HIS A 173 9.87 -20.97 -7.13
C HIS A 173 10.30 -21.34 -8.56
N PHE A 174 9.49 -21.01 -9.56
CA PHE A 174 9.80 -21.29 -10.97
C PHE A 174 10.44 -20.09 -11.63
N LEU A 175 11.70 -20.25 -12.04
CA LEU A 175 12.42 -19.25 -12.83
C LEU A 175 11.95 -19.26 -14.28
N ASP A 176 11.62 -20.44 -14.79
CA ASP A 176 11.06 -20.68 -16.12
C ASP A 176 10.25 -21.98 -16.06
N LEU A 177 8.92 -21.84 -15.92
CA LEU A 177 8.01 -22.97 -15.81
C LEU A 177 8.04 -23.84 -17.07
N GLU A 178 8.23 -23.27 -18.26
CA GLU A 178 8.26 -24.03 -19.51
C GLU A 178 9.52 -24.89 -19.66
N LYS A 179 10.62 -24.48 -19.03
CA LYS A 179 11.89 -25.22 -19.07
C LYS A 179 12.18 -26.03 -17.81
N SER A 180 11.22 -26.16 -16.88
CA SER A 180 11.42 -26.84 -15.59
C SER A 180 12.55 -26.21 -14.76
N HIS A 181 12.81 -24.92 -14.90
CA HIS A 181 13.85 -24.25 -14.11
C HIS A 181 13.26 -23.83 -12.75
N VAL A 182 13.77 -24.45 -11.68
CA VAL A 182 13.26 -24.29 -10.32
C VAL A 182 14.37 -23.80 -9.41
N ALA A 183 14.09 -22.71 -8.70
CA ALA A 183 14.87 -22.24 -7.57
C ALA A 183 14.23 -22.74 -6.27
N TYR A 184 15.05 -23.09 -5.29
CA TYR A 184 14.58 -23.61 -4.01
C TYR A 184 15.56 -23.32 -2.87
N SER A 185 15.04 -23.23 -1.65
CA SER A 185 15.87 -22.94 -0.46
C SER A 185 16.83 -24.08 -0.10
N GLY A 186 17.98 -23.72 0.49
CA GLY A 186 18.91 -24.65 1.12
C GLY A 186 18.30 -25.44 2.29
N PRO A 187 18.88 -26.60 2.65
CA PRO A 187 18.35 -27.42 3.75
C PRO A 187 18.63 -26.78 5.11
N LEU A 188 17.63 -26.79 5.99
CA LEU A 188 17.72 -26.21 7.33
C LEU A 188 18.04 -27.28 8.38
N ASN A 189 18.83 -26.92 9.41
CA ASN A 189 19.28 -27.87 10.44
C ASN A 189 18.14 -28.70 11.05
N TYR A 190 17.03 -28.05 11.42
CA TYR A 190 15.87 -28.74 11.95
C TYR A 190 15.31 -29.78 10.97
N ASP A 191 15.25 -29.44 9.69
CA ASP A 191 14.72 -30.34 8.66
C ASP A 191 15.67 -31.50 8.33
N ILE A 192 16.98 -31.27 8.44
CA ILE A 192 18.01 -32.30 8.35
C ILE A 192 17.85 -33.31 9.49
N MET A 193 17.59 -32.85 10.71
CA MET A 193 17.48 -33.70 11.90
C MET A 193 16.16 -34.48 11.98
N HIS A 194 15.06 -33.93 11.45
CA HIS A 194 13.71 -34.45 11.71
C HIS A 194 12.95 -34.96 10.48
N TYR A 195 13.37 -34.63 9.26
CA TYR A 195 12.61 -34.95 8.06
C TYR A 195 13.42 -35.62 6.94
N ASP A 196 14.64 -36.08 7.23
CA ASP A 196 15.56 -36.76 6.29
C ASP A 196 15.75 -35.97 4.98
N CYS A 197 15.78 -34.63 5.07
CA CYS A 197 15.70 -33.78 3.88
C CYS A 197 16.91 -33.95 2.95
N LEU A 198 18.10 -34.23 3.48
CA LEU A 198 19.30 -34.46 2.66
C LEU A 198 19.21 -35.73 1.82
N GLU A 199 18.63 -36.81 2.37
CA GLU A 199 18.45 -38.06 1.62
C GLU A 199 17.47 -37.85 0.47
N LYS A 200 16.33 -37.21 0.74
CA LYS A 200 15.32 -36.91 -0.29
C LYS A 200 15.85 -35.97 -1.37
N ARG A 201 16.60 -34.92 -0.97
CA ARG A 201 17.26 -34.00 -1.89
C ARG A 201 18.30 -34.71 -2.77
N SER A 202 19.01 -35.71 -2.23
CA SER A 202 20.00 -36.48 -3.03
C SER A 202 19.39 -37.34 -4.14
N GLN A 203 18.07 -37.56 -4.08
CA GLN A 203 17.31 -38.32 -5.08
C GLN A 203 16.66 -37.41 -6.13
N MET A 204 16.82 -36.08 -6.03
CA MET A 204 16.30 -35.16 -7.04
C MET A 204 17.11 -35.29 -8.33
N ASP A 205 16.41 -35.58 -9.42
CA ASP A 205 16.95 -35.61 -10.78
C ASP A 205 16.08 -34.73 -11.69
N GLU A 206 16.40 -34.70 -12.99
CA GLU A 206 15.58 -33.97 -13.98
C GLU A 206 14.11 -34.42 -13.96
N GLY A 207 13.84 -35.72 -13.70
CA GLY A 207 12.50 -36.26 -13.63
C GLY A 207 11.70 -35.71 -12.44
N TYR A 208 12.35 -35.46 -11.31
CA TYR A 208 11.72 -34.78 -10.17
C TYR A 208 11.23 -33.37 -10.54
N PHE A 209 12.08 -32.56 -11.18
CA PHE A 209 11.71 -31.20 -11.58
C PHE A 209 10.65 -31.19 -12.70
N GLU A 210 10.72 -32.14 -13.64
CA GLU A 210 9.69 -32.28 -14.67
C GLU A 210 8.33 -32.64 -14.07
N ASN A 211 8.28 -33.54 -13.08
CA ASN A 211 7.03 -33.88 -12.39
C ASN A 211 6.45 -32.66 -11.65
N ILE A 212 7.30 -31.83 -11.05
CA ILE A 212 6.89 -30.59 -10.40
C ILE A 212 6.34 -29.59 -11.44
N ARG A 213 7.02 -29.42 -12.58
CA ARG A 213 6.52 -28.61 -13.70
C ARG A 213 5.15 -29.08 -14.17
N GLU A 214 5.01 -30.37 -14.49
CA GLU A 214 3.75 -30.94 -14.97
C GLU A 214 2.61 -30.73 -13.97
N LEU A 215 2.93 -30.79 -12.66
CA LEU A 215 1.96 -30.52 -11.61
C LEU A 215 1.46 -29.07 -11.65
N PHE A 216 2.37 -28.09 -11.70
CA PHE A 216 2.01 -26.68 -11.71
C PHE A 216 1.29 -26.29 -13.02
N LEU A 217 1.77 -26.73 -14.18
CA LEU A 217 1.08 -26.47 -15.47
C LEU A 217 -0.34 -27.04 -15.53
N LYS A 218 -0.59 -28.16 -14.84
CA LYS A 218 -1.90 -28.81 -14.85
C LYS A 218 -2.90 -28.18 -13.88
N HIS A 219 -2.40 -27.56 -12.81
CA HIS A 219 -3.19 -27.08 -11.68
C HIS A 219 -2.94 -25.60 -11.39
N ASP A 220 -2.49 -24.83 -12.38
CA ASP A 220 -2.06 -23.43 -12.23
C ASP A 220 -3.17 -22.58 -11.60
N ASP A 221 -4.34 -22.53 -12.25
CA ASP A 221 -5.53 -21.84 -11.75
C ASP A 221 -5.93 -22.31 -10.33
N ASP A 222 -5.93 -23.63 -10.09
CA ASP A 222 -6.29 -24.21 -8.79
C ASP A 222 -5.32 -23.77 -7.67
N PHE A 223 -4.05 -23.56 -8.01
CA PHE A 223 -2.99 -23.19 -7.08
C PHE A 223 -3.03 -21.68 -6.78
N ILE A 224 -3.32 -20.86 -7.77
CA ILE A 224 -3.52 -19.42 -7.60
C ILE A 224 -4.80 -19.16 -6.78
N ASP A 225 -5.93 -19.79 -7.15
CA ASP A 225 -7.18 -19.73 -6.38
C ASP A 225 -6.97 -20.17 -4.93
N ALA A 226 -6.08 -21.14 -4.72
CA ALA A 226 -5.72 -21.62 -3.40
C ALA A 226 -5.01 -20.57 -2.54
N VAL A 227 -4.12 -19.77 -3.12
CA VAL A 227 -3.48 -18.65 -2.42
C VAL A 227 -4.49 -17.56 -2.14
N ILE A 228 -5.29 -17.16 -3.14
CA ILE A 228 -6.34 -16.13 -2.99
C ILE A 228 -7.31 -16.47 -1.84
N GLU A 229 -7.84 -17.69 -1.81
CA GLU A 229 -8.75 -18.14 -0.74
C GLU A 229 -8.08 -18.04 0.65
N LEU A 230 -6.80 -18.39 0.76
CA LEU A 230 -6.08 -18.29 2.03
C LEU A 230 -5.85 -16.82 2.44
N GLU A 231 -5.61 -15.93 1.48
CA GLU A 231 -5.41 -14.50 1.73
C GLU A 231 -6.69 -13.78 2.14
N GLU A 232 -7.82 -14.10 1.52
CA GLU A 232 -9.14 -13.55 1.90
C GLU A 232 -9.53 -13.88 3.34
N ASN A 233 -9.00 -14.98 3.88
CA ASN A 233 -9.23 -15.40 5.26
C ASN A 233 -8.27 -14.73 6.28
N LEU A 234 -7.30 -13.93 5.83
CA LEU A 234 -6.40 -13.21 6.73
C LEU A 234 -7.13 -12.05 7.42
N ASN A 235 -6.97 -11.97 8.74
CA ASN A 235 -7.50 -10.86 9.53
C ASN A 235 -6.50 -9.70 9.55
N LEU A 236 -6.31 -9.07 8.39
CA LEU A 236 -5.45 -7.92 8.24
C LEU A 236 -6.06 -6.68 8.89
N LYS A 237 -5.22 -5.82 9.45
CA LYS A 237 -5.67 -4.50 9.92
C LYS A 237 -6.19 -3.69 8.74
N THR A 238 -7.45 -3.29 8.83
CA THR A 238 -8.04 -2.29 7.94
C THR A 238 -7.90 -0.92 8.57
N TYR A 239 -7.61 0.08 7.75
CA TYR A 239 -7.60 1.47 8.16
C TYR A 239 -8.78 2.19 7.55
N THR A 240 -9.32 3.19 8.24
CA THR A 240 -10.19 4.16 7.59
C THR A 240 -9.33 5.23 6.90
N LEU A 241 -9.90 5.90 5.91
CA LEU A 241 -9.26 7.04 5.26
C LEU A 241 -8.83 8.08 6.29
N ASP A 242 -9.75 8.46 7.18
CA ASP A 242 -9.54 9.47 8.21
C ASP A 242 -8.44 9.11 9.22
N GLU A 243 -8.32 7.83 9.59
CA GLU A 243 -7.22 7.35 10.46
C GLU A 243 -5.84 7.59 9.82
N VAL A 244 -5.76 7.53 8.49
CA VAL A 244 -4.51 7.59 7.73
C VAL A 244 -4.15 9.02 7.34
N ILE A 245 -5.11 9.81 6.86
CA ILE A 245 -4.85 11.16 6.33
C ILE A 245 -5.41 12.31 7.19
N GLY A 246 -6.31 12.02 8.14
CA GLY A 246 -6.97 13.01 9.00
C GLY A 246 -8.34 13.47 8.48
N GLU A 247 -9.23 13.86 9.40
CA GLU A 247 -10.58 14.34 9.08
C GLU A 247 -10.58 15.80 8.63
N GLY A 248 -11.45 16.15 7.66
CA GLY A 248 -11.68 17.54 7.25
C GLY A 248 -10.39 18.23 6.80
N ASP A 249 -9.98 19.28 7.51
CA ASP A 249 -8.75 20.05 7.24
C ASP A 249 -7.56 19.63 8.13
N GLU A 250 -7.77 18.73 9.09
CA GLU A 250 -6.75 18.26 10.01
C GLU A 250 -5.92 17.13 9.41
N PHE A 251 -4.66 17.01 9.81
CA PHE A 251 -3.81 15.89 9.40
C PHE A 251 -3.92 14.76 10.43
N SER A 252 -3.71 13.51 10.01
CA SER A 252 -3.53 12.43 10.97
C SER A 252 -2.28 12.68 11.83
N HIS A 253 -2.27 12.13 13.05
CA HIS A 253 -1.11 12.24 13.95
C HIS A 253 0.20 11.78 13.28
N TYR A 254 0.13 10.79 12.38
CA TYR A 254 1.32 10.35 11.65
C TYR A 254 1.84 11.44 10.70
N ILE A 255 0.98 12.05 9.89
CA ILE A 255 1.37 13.15 8.99
C ILE A 255 1.83 14.37 9.80
N GLU A 256 1.15 14.70 10.92
CA GLU A 256 1.59 15.77 11.82
C GLU A 256 3.00 15.54 12.34
N SER A 257 3.33 14.31 12.78
CA SER A 257 4.68 13.98 13.25
C SER A 257 5.74 14.17 12.15
N LEU A 258 5.45 13.80 10.90
CA LEU A 258 6.35 14.04 9.76
C LEU A 258 6.55 15.54 9.45
N ILE A 259 5.52 16.36 9.66
CA ILE A 259 5.62 17.82 9.50
C ILE A 259 6.46 18.43 10.63
N ASP A 260 6.19 18.04 11.88
CA ASP A 260 6.87 18.54 13.07
C ASP A 260 8.37 18.20 13.08
N ASP A 261 8.72 17.00 12.64
CA ASP A 261 10.11 16.55 12.49
C ASP A 261 10.79 17.08 11.21
N ALA A 262 10.09 17.93 10.44
CA ALA A 262 10.56 18.55 9.20
C ALA A 262 10.95 17.54 8.10
N HIS A 263 10.36 16.34 8.12
CA HIS A 263 10.49 15.36 7.03
C HIS A 263 9.66 15.75 5.81
N VAL A 264 8.56 16.49 6.00
CA VAL A 264 7.72 16.99 4.91
C VAL A 264 7.18 18.39 5.18
N THR A 265 6.98 19.18 4.12
CA THR A 265 6.32 20.50 4.24
C THR A 265 4.80 20.32 4.36
N ARG A 266 4.13 21.25 5.07
CA ARG A 266 2.66 21.26 5.20
C ARG A 266 1.94 21.28 3.84
N GLN A 267 2.46 22.04 2.86
CA GLN A 267 1.92 22.08 1.50
C GLN A 267 1.99 20.71 0.84
N LYS A 268 3.15 20.04 0.90
CA LYS A 268 3.32 18.71 0.32
C LYS A 268 2.43 17.66 1.00
N ALA A 269 2.28 17.75 2.32
CA ALA A 269 1.37 16.89 3.07
C ALA A 269 -0.10 17.06 2.65
N LEU A 270 -0.52 18.30 2.37
CA LEU A 270 -1.88 18.58 1.87
C LEU A 270 -2.10 18.02 0.47
N GLU A 271 -1.13 18.16 -0.44
CA GLU A 271 -1.19 17.54 -1.78
C GLU A 271 -1.37 16.02 -1.68
N ILE A 272 -0.57 15.37 -0.83
CA ILE A 272 -0.63 13.92 -0.61
C ILE A 272 -1.99 13.52 -0.02
N LYS A 273 -2.49 14.26 0.97
CA LYS A 273 -3.80 14.04 1.59
C LYS A 273 -4.92 14.06 0.53
N ASN A 274 -4.94 15.10 -0.30
CA ASN A 274 -5.97 15.25 -1.34
C ASN A 274 -5.86 14.13 -2.40
N GLN A 275 -4.65 13.82 -2.83
CA GLN A 275 -4.41 12.72 -3.78
C GLN A 275 -4.92 11.38 -3.26
N ILE A 276 -4.61 11.03 -2.00
CA ILE A 276 -5.08 9.76 -1.40
C ILE A 276 -6.59 9.73 -1.27
N LYS A 277 -7.22 10.86 -0.90
CA LYS A 277 -8.67 10.96 -0.80
C LYS A 277 -9.34 10.68 -2.16
N GLU A 278 -8.89 11.34 -3.22
CA GLU A 278 -9.43 11.15 -4.57
C GLU A 278 -9.23 9.72 -5.07
N GLU A 279 -8.03 9.17 -4.93
CA GLU A 279 -7.70 7.80 -5.35
C GLU A 279 -8.49 6.75 -4.57
N TYR A 280 -8.74 6.98 -3.27
CA TYR A 280 -9.54 6.10 -2.43
C TYR A 280 -11.03 6.16 -2.80
N GLU A 281 -11.59 7.35 -2.98
CA GLU A 281 -12.98 7.55 -3.42
C GLU A 281 -13.22 6.95 -4.81
N ALA A 282 -12.21 6.95 -5.67
CA ALA A 282 -12.24 6.31 -6.98
C ALA A 282 -12.10 4.77 -6.93
N GLY A 283 -11.80 4.17 -5.77
CA GLY A 283 -11.60 2.73 -5.60
C GLY A 283 -10.21 2.23 -6.04
N MET A 284 -9.26 3.13 -6.31
CA MET A 284 -7.88 2.81 -6.67
C MET A 284 -7.05 2.35 -5.47
N ILE A 285 -7.53 2.61 -4.25
CA ILE A 285 -6.86 2.23 -3.00
C ILE A 285 -7.84 1.43 -2.15
N LEU A 286 -7.39 0.31 -1.60
CA LEU A 286 -8.13 -0.48 -0.63
C LEU A 286 -7.78 -0.05 0.81
N ASN A 287 -8.68 -0.28 1.77
CA ASN A 287 -8.46 0.05 3.19
C ASN A 287 -7.17 -0.55 3.75
N GLU A 288 -6.85 -1.77 3.33
CA GLU A 288 -5.67 -2.54 3.72
C GLU A 288 -4.36 -1.94 3.17
N SER A 289 -4.46 -1.12 2.11
CA SER A 289 -3.32 -0.57 1.36
C SER A 289 -3.08 0.93 1.60
N LEU A 290 -3.96 1.62 2.34
CA LEU A 290 -3.91 3.06 2.58
C LEU A 290 -2.55 3.54 3.14
N LEU A 291 -2.01 2.84 4.14
CA LEU A 291 -0.71 3.21 4.71
C LEU A 291 0.46 3.01 3.74
N ILE A 292 0.41 1.96 2.90
CA ILE A 292 1.43 1.70 1.88
C ILE A 292 1.39 2.84 0.86
N ARG A 293 0.19 3.25 0.45
CA ARG A 293 0.03 4.37 -0.47
C ARG A 293 0.57 5.68 0.11
N LEU A 294 0.25 5.96 1.37
CA LEU A 294 0.75 7.14 2.08
C LEU A 294 2.28 7.14 2.12
N ALA A 295 2.90 6.03 2.52
CA ALA A 295 4.35 5.91 2.60
C ALA A 295 5.02 6.12 1.24
N TYR A 296 4.49 5.49 0.18
CA TYR A 296 4.98 5.63 -1.20
C TYR A 296 4.97 7.08 -1.70
N LEU A 297 3.94 7.87 -1.34
CA LEU A 297 3.83 9.26 -1.77
C LEU A 297 4.79 10.20 -1.02
N PHE A 298 5.18 9.85 0.21
CA PHE A 298 6.22 10.58 0.93
C PHE A 298 7.62 10.28 0.42
N GLU A 299 7.91 9.00 0.15
CA GLU A 299 9.21 8.58 -0.36
C GLU A 299 9.04 7.38 -1.27
N LYS A 300 9.41 7.57 -2.55
CA LYS A 300 9.26 6.53 -3.56
C LYS A 300 10.46 5.58 -3.49
N PRO A 301 10.25 4.26 -3.38
CA PRO A 301 11.34 3.30 -3.48
C PRO A 301 12.07 3.45 -4.82
N SER A 302 13.41 3.49 -4.77
CA SER A 302 14.24 3.61 -5.96
C SER A 302 14.41 2.29 -6.72
N GLU A 303 14.38 1.16 -6.01
CA GLU A 303 14.56 -0.19 -6.58
C GLU A 303 13.76 -1.23 -5.78
N ALA A 304 13.32 -2.30 -6.46
CA ALA A 304 12.68 -3.43 -5.81
C ALA A 304 13.73 -4.28 -5.07
N THR A 305 13.43 -4.61 -3.80
CA THR A 305 14.25 -5.53 -3.00
C THR A 305 14.08 -6.98 -3.43
N ILE A 306 12.89 -7.34 -3.93
CA ILE A 306 12.53 -8.67 -4.43
C ILE A 306 12.17 -8.56 -5.91
N LYS A 307 12.79 -9.38 -6.75
CA LYS A 307 12.60 -9.37 -8.22
C LYS A 307 11.97 -10.64 -8.77
N SER A 308 11.74 -11.64 -7.93
CA SER A 308 11.28 -12.96 -8.36
C SER A 308 9.78 -13.03 -8.72
N HIS A 309 9.01 -11.97 -8.56
CA HIS A 309 7.57 -12.01 -8.83
C HIS A 309 7.24 -12.13 -10.34
N SER A 310 6.05 -12.64 -10.65
CA SER A 310 5.66 -13.00 -12.02
C SER A 310 5.37 -11.81 -12.94
N ASP A 311 4.90 -10.70 -12.40
CA ASP A 311 4.47 -9.53 -13.17
C ASP A 311 4.95 -8.21 -12.53
N THR A 312 4.55 -7.09 -13.11
CA THR A 312 4.91 -5.74 -12.71
C THR A 312 3.67 -4.88 -12.49
N CYS A 313 3.69 -4.09 -11.42
CA CYS A 313 2.62 -3.18 -11.10
C CYS A 313 2.48 -2.14 -12.23
N PRO A 314 1.29 -1.97 -12.83
CA PRO A 314 1.09 -1.05 -13.94
C PRO A 314 1.24 0.44 -13.57
N TYR A 315 1.36 0.75 -12.27
CA TYR A 315 1.50 2.12 -11.77
C TYR A 315 2.94 2.49 -11.40
N CYS A 316 3.71 1.56 -10.82
CA CYS A 316 5.04 1.85 -10.29
C CYS A 316 6.15 0.95 -10.84
N ASP A 317 5.81 0.05 -11.76
CA ASP A 317 6.70 -0.94 -12.38
C ASP A 317 7.41 -1.88 -11.37
N MET A 318 6.98 -1.88 -10.11
CA MET A 318 7.52 -2.78 -9.08
C MET A 318 6.95 -4.19 -9.23
N PRO A 319 7.71 -5.23 -8.92
CA PRO A 319 7.26 -6.62 -9.06
C PRO A 319 6.01 -6.93 -8.22
N ILE A 320 5.09 -7.72 -8.77
CA ILE A 320 3.83 -8.17 -8.14
C ILE A 320 3.52 -9.61 -8.58
N ASP A 321 2.73 -10.34 -7.78
CA ASP A 321 2.21 -11.64 -8.17
C ASP A 321 0.75 -11.55 -8.64
N ASP A 322 0.34 -12.50 -9.48
CA ASP A 322 -0.99 -12.52 -10.13
C ASP A 322 -2.16 -12.63 -9.12
N HIS A 323 -1.88 -13.11 -7.90
CA HIS A 323 -2.88 -13.19 -6.81
C HIS A 323 -3.01 -11.91 -5.99
N ASP A 324 -2.09 -10.95 -6.15
CA ASP A 324 -2.06 -9.75 -5.31
C ASP A 324 -3.27 -8.85 -5.58
N ARG A 325 -4.03 -8.54 -4.52
CA ARG A 325 -5.16 -7.60 -4.62
C ARG A 325 -4.72 -6.15 -4.77
N PHE A 326 -3.53 -5.81 -4.27
CA PHE A 326 -2.95 -4.48 -4.33
C PHE A 326 -1.43 -4.57 -4.37
N CYS A 327 -0.77 -3.57 -4.96
CA CYS A 327 0.68 -3.52 -5.02
C CYS A 327 1.27 -3.27 -3.63
N HIS A 328 2.11 -4.19 -3.15
CA HIS A 328 2.79 -4.07 -1.86
C HIS A 328 3.84 -2.95 -1.78
N PHE A 329 4.19 -2.33 -2.93
CA PHE A 329 5.13 -1.20 -2.99
C PHE A 329 4.44 0.17 -3.05
N CYS A 330 3.39 0.32 -3.85
CA CYS A 330 2.74 1.62 -4.06
C CYS A 330 1.30 1.72 -3.53
N GLY A 331 0.72 0.61 -3.05
CA GLY A 331 -0.60 0.56 -2.44
C GLY A 331 -1.79 0.64 -3.40
N ILE A 332 -1.58 0.58 -4.72
CA ILE A 332 -2.66 0.62 -5.71
C ILE A 332 -3.36 -0.74 -5.80
N ASN A 333 -4.69 -0.72 -5.83
CA ASN A 333 -5.56 -1.85 -6.10
C ASN A 333 -5.28 -2.42 -7.51
N LEU A 334 -4.85 -3.68 -7.59
CA LEU A 334 -4.51 -4.36 -8.85
C LEU A 334 -5.74 -4.96 -9.52
N ASN A 335 -6.80 -5.23 -8.76
CA ASN A 335 -8.11 -5.61 -9.28
C ASN A 335 -8.93 -4.39 -9.73
N TYR A 336 -8.29 -3.22 -9.79
CA TYR A 336 -8.92 -2.02 -10.29
C TYR A 336 -9.10 -2.11 -11.80
N ASP A 337 -10.31 -2.51 -12.20
CA ASP A 337 -10.67 -2.63 -13.60
C ASP A 337 -10.91 -1.25 -14.22
N SER A 338 -9.88 -0.75 -14.90
CA SER A 338 -9.94 0.52 -15.65
C SER A 338 -10.99 0.51 -16.77
N GLU A 339 -11.44 -0.66 -17.25
CA GLU A 339 -12.45 -0.77 -18.31
C GLU A 339 -13.89 -0.65 -17.76
N ASN A 340 -14.17 -1.21 -16.57
CA ASN A 340 -15.49 -1.09 -15.91
C ASN A 340 -15.75 0.30 -15.29
N MET A 341 -14.70 1.11 -15.10
CA MET A 341 -14.82 2.51 -14.70
C MET A 341 -15.59 3.33 -15.74
N PHE A 342 -15.39 3.06 -17.04
CA PHE A 342 -16.09 3.78 -18.11
C PHE A 342 -17.60 3.58 -18.00
N ASP A 343 -18.07 2.35 -17.78
CA ASP A 343 -19.51 2.05 -17.78
C ASP A 343 -20.21 2.47 -16.47
N SER A 344 -19.54 2.38 -15.32
CA SER A 344 -20.12 2.78 -14.02
C SER A 344 -20.08 4.30 -13.79
N LEU A 345 -19.03 5.01 -14.26
CA LEU A 345 -19.10 6.47 -14.37
C LEU A 345 -20.16 6.88 -15.39
N MET A 346 -20.27 6.20 -16.54
CA MET A 346 -21.28 6.52 -17.56
C MET A 346 -22.73 6.30 -17.09
N ASP A 347 -22.99 5.36 -16.19
CA ASP A 347 -24.33 5.14 -15.63
C ASP A 347 -24.64 6.10 -14.46
N THR A 348 -23.62 6.58 -13.73
CA THR A 348 -23.79 7.68 -12.75
C THR A 348 -23.96 9.03 -13.46
N ILE A 349 -23.33 9.22 -14.62
CA ILE A 349 -23.46 10.36 -15.55
C ILE A 349 -24.82 10.34 -16.30
N LYS A 350 -25.55 9.21 -16.31
CA LYS A 350 -26.88 9.09 -16.94
C LYS A 350 -28.05 9.31 -15.98
N THR A 351 -27.89 10.16 -14.96
CA THR A 351 -29.06 10.77 -14.31
C THR A 351 -29.27 12.18 -14.89
N PRO A 352 -30.26 12.39 -15.79
CA PRO A 352 -30.40 13.65 -16.49
C PRO A 352 -31.16 14.67 -15.65
N SER A 353 -30.52 15.79 -15.28
CA SER A 353 -31.18 17.11 -15.18
C SER A 353 -30.22 18.23 -14.79
N GLY A 354 -29.85 19.09 -15.74
CA GLY A 354 -29.22 20.40 -15.51
C GLY A 354 -28.71 20.99 -16.83
N ASP A 355 -28.99 22.26 -17.13
CA ASP A 355 -28.76 22.90 -18.44
C ASP A 355 -27.30 22.89 -18.91
N PHE A 356 -27.03 22.31 -20.08
CA PHE A 356 -25.72 22.11 -20.74
C PHE A 356 -24.87 23.39 -21.03
N LYS A 357 -25.33 24.59 -20.64
CA LYS A 357 -24.64 25.87 -20.89
C LYS A 357 -23.86 26.42 -19.70
N GLU A 358 -24.09 25.91 -18.50
CA GLU A 358 -23.37 26.34 -17.28
C GLU A 358 -22.00 25.63 -17.21
N ASP A 359 -21.97 24.33 -17.51
CA ASP A 359 -20.78 23.48 -17.49
C ASP A 359 -19.66 23.95 -18.45
N ILE A 360 -19.99 24.34 -19.69
CA ILE A 360 -18.96 24.75 -20.66
C ILE A 360 -18.25 26.06 -20.35
N ARG A 361 -18.91 26.98 -19.62
CA ARG A 361 -18.30 28.25 -19.20
C ARG A 361 -17.26 28.02 -18.10
N TYR A 362 -17.61 27.17 -17.14
CA TYR A 362 -16.69 26.74 -16.09
C TYR A 362 -15.45 26.06 -16.69
N VAL A 363 -15.66 25.11 -17.61
CA VAL A 363 -14.55 24.42 -18.29
C VAL A 363 -13.70 25.36 -19.14
N ALA A 364 -14.33 26.30 -19.84
CA ALA A 364 -13.63 27.34 -20.59
C ALA A 364 -12.78 28.25 -19.70
N TYR A 365 -13.28 28.64 -18.52
CA TYR A 365 -12.52 29.42 -17.54
C TYR A 365 -11.27 28.67 -17.09
N LYS A 366 -11.43 27.40 -16.68
CA LYS A 366 -10.30 26.57 -16.23
C LYS A 366 -9.26 26.37 -17.33
N PHE A 367 -9.68 26.15 -18.57
CA PHE A 367 -8.77 26.05 -19.71
C PHE A 367 -7.97 27.33 -19.91
N LEU A 368 -8.65 28.48 -20.02
CA LEU A 368 -8.00 29.76 -20.27
C LEU A 368 -7.06 30.14 -19.12
N LYS A 369 -7.41 29.80 -17.87
CA LYS A 369 -6.55 30.05 -16.71
C LYS A 369 -5.26 29.21 -16.74
N LEU A 370 -5.34 27.93 -17.14
CA LEU A 370 -4.14 27.11 -17.36
C LEU A 370 -3.21 27.72 -18.42
N ILE A 371 -3.79 28.22 -19.52
CA ILE A 371 -3.00 28.89 -20.57
C ILE A 371 -2.39 30.20 -20.06
N ASP A 372 -3.13 31.00 -19.29
CA ASP A 372 -2.67 32.26 -18.69
C ASP A 372 -1.50 32.02 -17.71
N ASP A 373 -1.57 30.92 -16.95
CA ASP A 373 -0.54 30.49 -16.00
C ASP A 373 0.70 29.88 -16.71
N GLY A 374 0.70 29.83 -18.04
CA GLY A 374 1.83 29.40 -18.86
C GLY A 374 1.94 27.88 -19.04
N ILE A 375 0.87 27.14 -18.79
CA ILE A 375 0.82 25.69 -19.03
C ILE A 375 0.82 25.41 -20.53
N GLU A 376 1.59 24.40 -20.96
CA GLU A 376 1.64 24.00 -22.36
C GLU A 376 0.27 23.58 -22.89
N PHE A 377 -0.08 24.06 -24.09
CA PHE A 377 -1.39 23.87 -24.70
C PHE A 377 -1.84 22.40 -24.74
N GLU A 378 -0.97 21.49 -25.19
CA GLU A 378 -1.31 20.05 -25.27
C GLU A 378 -1.62 19.45 -23.89
N TYR A 379 -0.93 19.91 -22.85
CA TYR A 379 -1.18 19.49 -21.48
C TYR A 379 -2.47 20.10 -20.93
N ALA A 380 -2.74 21.37 -21.20
CA ALA A 380 -3.99 22.03 -20.82
C ALA A 380 -5.20 21.35 -21.46
N VAL A 381 -5.13 21.03 -22.75
CA VAL A 381 -6.17 20.27 -23.47
C VAL A 381 -6.40 18.91 -22.82
N ARG A 382 -5.34 18.14 -22.59
CA ARG A 382 -5.45 16.82 -21.95
C ARG A 382 -6.05 16.90 -20.55
N THR A 383 -5.69 17.93 -19.78
CA THR A 383 -6.24 18.19 -18.45
C THR A 383 -7.75 18.42 -18.53
N ILE A 384 -8.21 19.25 -19.47
CA ILE A 384 -9.64 19.49 -19.65
C ILE A 384 -10.41 18.24 -20.07
N GLU A 385 -9.90 17.52 -21.06
CA GLU A 385 -10.58 16.32 -21.59
C GLU A 385 -10.72 15.24 -20.53
N ASN A 386 -9.70 15.08 -19.69
CA ASN A 386 -9.68 14.07 -18.63
C ASN A 386 -10.49 14.50 -17.39
N THR A 387 -10.44 15.77 -16.99
CA THR A 387 -11.07 16.23 -15.74
C THR A 387 -12.56 16.55 -15.90
N TYR A 388 -12.98 17.05 -17.07
CA TYR A 388 -14.33 17.62 -17.24
C TYR A 388 -15.19 16.87 -18.27
N ASN A 389 -14.74 15.71 -18.76
CA ASN A 389 -15.46 14.91 -19.77
C ASN A 389 -15.91 15.77 -20.99
N MET A 390 -15.07 16.74 -21.37
CA MET A 390 -15.33 17.70 -22.44
C MET A 390 -14.24 17.59 -23.49
N THR A 391 -14.61 17.16 -24.70
CA THR A 391 -13.65 17.06 -25.80
C THR A 391 -13.12 18.43 -26.20
N TRP A 392 -11.86 18.48 -26.64
CA TRP A 392 -11.25 19.69 -27.16
C TRP A 392 -12.06 20.28 -28.30
N GLU A 393 -12.59 19.46 -29.21
CA GLU A 393 -13.42 19.92 -30.33
C GLU A 393 -14.64 20.73 -29.85
N LYS A 394 -15.30 20.27 -28.78
CA LYS A 394 -16.47 20.94 -28.21
C LYS A 394 -16.10 22.21 -27.45
N LEU A 395 -15.04 22.17 -26.64
CA LEU A 395 -14.54 23.35 -25.94
C LEU A 395 -14.06 24.41 -26.93
N ASN A 396 -13.25 24.01 -27.91
CA ASN A 396 -12.71 24.89 -28.96
C ASN A 396 -13.83 25.56 -29.75
N GLY A 397 -14.89 24.83 -30.09
CA GLY A 397 -16.08 25.41 -30.72
C GLY A 397 -16.69 26.55 -29.90
N PHE A 398 -16.81 26.37 -28.57
CA PHE A 398 -17.30 27.43 -27.68
C PHE A 398 -16.32 28.60 -27.55
N LEU A 399 -15.02 28.33 -27.42
CA LEU A 399 -13.99 29.36 -27.32
C LEU A 399 -13.91 30.20 -28.60
N GLU A 400 -13.99 29.57 -29.77
CA GLU A 400 -14.00 30.25 -31.07
C GLU A 400 -15.28 31.06 -31.28
N GLU A 401 -16.45 30.50 -30.95
CA GLU A 401 -17.74 31.18 -31.08
C GLU A 401 -17.82 32.47 -30.25
N ASN A 402 -17.16 32.52 -29.10
CA ASN A 402 -17.12 33.68 -28.21
C ASN A 402 -15.85 34.53 -28.36
N ASN A 403 -14.98 34.20 -29.32
CA ASN A 403 -13.70 34.86 -29.54
C ASN A 403 -12.81 34.90 -28.28
N TYR A 404 -12.76 33.84 -27.47
CA TYR A 404 -11.94 33.79 -26.25
C TYR A 404 -10.52 33.24 -26.50
N PHE A 405 -10.36 32.42 -27.53
CA PHE A 405 -9.09 31.75 -27.82
C PHE A 405 -8.93 31.51 -29.32
N ASN A 406 -7.76 31.81 -29.88
CA ASN A 406 -7.44 31.60 -31.31
C ASN A 406 -6.02 31.05 -31.54
N GLY A 407 -5.49 30.32 -30.55
CA GLY A 407 -4.08 29.92 -30.44
C GLY A 407 -3.35 30.65 -29.31
N GLU A 408 -3.88 31.81 -28.91
CA GLU A 408 -3.58 32.55 -27.69
C GLU A 408 -4.88 33.09 -27.08
N ILE A 409 -4.83 33.51 -25.81
CA ILE A 409 -5.99 34.14 -25.14
C ILE A 409 -6.20 35.52 -25.76
N THR A 410 -7.43 35.80 -26.19
CA THR A 410 -7.82 37.09 -26.78
C THR A 410 -8.14 38.13 -25.69
N GLU A 411 -8.37 39.38 -26.08
CA GLU A 411 -8.83 40.42 -25.16
C GLU A 411 -10.17 40.04 -24.49
N GLU A 412 -11.11 39.49 -25.26
CA GLU A 412 -12.39 38.99 -24.76
C GLU A 412 -12.21 37.75 -23.85
N GLY A 413 -11.19 36.92 -24.10
CA GLY A 413 -10.85 35.79 -23.23
C GLY A 413 -10.32 36.25 -21.87
N TYR A 414 -9.47 37.28 -21.84
CA TYR A 414 -9.02 37.90 -20.60
C TYR A 414 -10.15 38.59 -19.84
N GLU A 415 -11.02 39.32 -20.55
CA GLU A 415 -12.21 39.92 -19.95
C GLU A 415 -13.15 38.86 -19.37
N PHE A 416 -13.29 37.71 -20.05
CA PHE A 416 -14.05 36.57 -19.55
C PHE A 416 -13.44 35.99 -18.27
N ILE A 417 -12.12 35.76 -18.20
CA ILE A 417 -11.45 35.26 -16.99
C ILE A 417 -11.70 36.22 -15.81
N LEU A 418 -11.41 37.51 -15.99
CA LEU A 418 -11.49 38.52 -14.92
C LEU A 418 -12.91 38.74 -14.40
N ASN A 419 -13.92 38.51 -15.25
CA ASN A 419 -15.33 38.70 -14.88
C ASN A 419 -16.07 37.38 -14.60
N HIS A 420 -15.38 36.24 -14.63
CA HIS A 420 -15.98 34.95 -14.30
C HIS A 420 -16.26 34.87 -12.79
N PRO A 421 -17.42 34.36 -12.34
CA PRO A 421 -17.72 34.21 -10.91
C PRO A 421 -16.64 33.42 -10.17
N LEU A 422 -16.08 32.39 -10.82
CA LEU A 422 -15.03 31.57 -10.23
C LEU A 422 -13.74 32.35 -9.92
N ASN A 423 -13.40 33.39 -10.70
CA ASN A 423 -12.24 34.23 -10.40
C ASN A 423 -12.37 34.87 -9.02
N TYR A 424 -13.53 35.47 -8.74
CA TYR A 424 -13.79 36.10 -7.44
C TYR A 424 -13.93 35.09 -6.31
N TYR A 425 -14.53 33.93 -6.60
CA TYR A 425 -14.68 32.85 -5.62
C TYR A 425 -13.32 32.30 -5.16
N GLU A 426 -12.38 32.15 -6.10
CA GLU A 426 -11.00 31.73 -5.82
C GLU A 426 -10.17 32.86 -5.19
N GLU A 427 -10.30 34.09 -5.70
CA GLU A 427 -9.53 35.26 -5.23
C GLU A 427 -9.83 35.63 -3.77
N PHE A 428 -11.07 35.44 -3.33
CA PHE A 428 -11.50 35.79 -1.97
C PHE A 428 -11.73 34.57 -1.06
N ASP A 429 -11.24 33.38 -1.46
CA ASP A 429 -11.38 32.12 -0.72
C ASP A 429 -12.81 31.90 -0.18
N MET A 430 -13.78 31.98 -1.09
CA MET A 430 -15.20 31.85 -0.74
C MET A 430 -15.63 30.38 -0.57
N SER A 431 -14.71 29.49 -0.19
CA SER A 431 -14.92 28.05 -0.06
C SER A 431 -15.97 27.68 1.02
N CYS A 432 -16.24 28.57 1.97
CA CYS A 432 -17.26 28.41 3.02
C CYS A 432 -18.71 28.59 2.53
N ILE A 433 -18.93 28.99 1.27
CA ILE A 433 -20.25 29.15 0.66
C ILE A 433 -20.41 28.26 -0.57
N ASP A 434 -21.63 27.83 -0.87
CA ASP A 434 -21.91 26.99 -2.05
C ASP A 434 -21.66 27.76 -3.36
N TYR A 435 -20.71 27.27 -4.17
CA TYR A 435 -20.35 27.88 -5.45
C TYR A 435 -21.53 27.96 -6.42
N THR A 436 -22.39 26.94 -6.47
CA THR A 436 -23.52 26.90 -7.41
C THR A 436 -24.53 28.00 -7.10
N ASP A 437 -24.81 28.22 -5.82
CA ASP A 437 -25.71 29.27 -5.36
C ASP A 437 -25.10 30.66 -5.54
N PHE A 438 -23.79 30.81 -5.31
CA PHE A 438 -23.06 32.04 -5.61
C PHE A 438 -23.05 32.36 -7.10
N GLU A 439 -22.73 31.39 -7.96
CA GLU A 439 -22.69 31.54 -9.41
C GLU A 439 -24.04 31.98 -9.97
N ARG A 440 -25.13 31.34 -9.52
CA ARG A 440 -26.49 31.72 -9.89
C ARG A 440 -26.82 33.14 -9.44
N TYR A 441 -26.36 33.55 -8.25
CA TYR A 441 -26.54 34.91 -7.78
C TYR A 441 -25.72 35.90 -8.61
N PHE A 442 -24.49 35.53 -8.97
CA PHE A 442 -23.58 36.36 -9.73
C PHE A 442 -24.16 36.72 -11.10
N TYR A 443 -24.61 35.72 -11.86
CA TYR A 443 -25.21 35.97 -13.17
C TYR A 443 -26.54 36.73 -13.12
N LYS A 444 -27.32 36.59 -12.03
CA LYS A 444 -28.57 37.32 -11.82
C LYS A 444 -28.39 38.82 -11.54
N ASN A 445 -27.20 39.23 -11.09
CA ASN A 445 -26.88 40.61 -10.70
C ASN A 445 -25.75 41.19 -11.57
N SER A 446 -25.70 40.80 -12.84
CA SER A 446 -24.67 41.20 -13.82
C SER A 446 -24.65 42.70 -14.16
N ASP A 447 -25.57 43.49 -13.60
CA ASP A 447 -25.58 44.95 -13.65
C ASP A 447 -24.67 45.62 -12.60
N LEU A 448 -24.16 44.86 -11.63
CA LEU A 448 -23.21 45.30 -10.60
C LEU A 448 -21.78 44.86 -10.94
N SER A 449 -20.77 45.49 -10.33
CA SER A 449 -19.38 45.00 -10.43
C SER A 449 -19.20 43.69 -9.66
N GLY A 450 -18.25 42.83 -10.07
CA GLY A 450 -18.01 41.53 -9.43
C GLY A 450 -17.78 41.62 -7.92
N ILE A 451 -17.03 42.64 -7.48
CA ILE A 451 -16.79 42.92 -6.05
C ILE A 451 -18.10 43.30 -5.32
N GLU A 452 -18.95 44.14 -5.92
CA GLU A 452 -20.26 44.50 -5.35
C GLU A 452 -21.18 43.28 -5.24
N ILE A 453 -21.14 42.39 -6.24
CA ILE A 453 -21.88 41.13 -6.23
C ILE A 453 -21.40 40.24 -5.08
N CYS A 454 -20.09 40.05 -4.90
CA CYS A 454 -19.52 39.26 -3.80
C CYS A 454 -19.95 39.81 -2.43
N LEU A 455 -19.82 41.12 -2.22
CA LEU A 455 -20.24 41.75 -0.97
C LEU A 455 -21.75 41.59 -0.74
N ASN A 456 -22.57 41.80 -1.76
CA ASN A 456 -24.03 41.66 -1.64
C ASN A 456 -24.47 40.22 -1.39
N TYR A 457 -23.74 39.24 -1.95
CA TYR A 457 -23.98 37.82 -1.70
C TYR A 457 -23.61 37.44 -0.26
N LEU A 458 -22.37 37.73 0.14
CA LEU A 458 -21.83 37.34 1.45
C LEU A 458 -22.56 38.04 2.61
N ASN A 459 -23.07 39.26 2.43
CA ASN A 459 -23.87 39.95 3.45
C ASN A 459 -25.18 39.21 3.80
N GLN A 460 -25.63 38.23 3.00
CA GLN A 460 -26.77 37.37 3.34
C GLN A 460 -26.44 36.37 4.45
N PHE A 461 -25.15 36.14 4.71
CA PHE A 461 -24.62 35.22 5.72
C PHE A 461 -23.91 36.00 6.84
N SER A 462 -24.39 37.21 7.16
CA SER A 462 -23.68 38.13 8.06
C SER A 462 -23.51 37.67 9.51
N ASP A 463 -24.21 36.59 9.88
CA ASP A 463 -24.11 35.97 11.21
C ASP A 463 -22.98 34.91 11.28
N ASP A 464 -22.36 34.57 10.15
CA ASP A 464 -21.26 33.62 10.04
C ASP A 464 -19.90 34.33 10.19
N GLN A 465 -19.07 33.84 11.12
CA GLN A 465 -17.80 34.48 11.47
C GLN A 465 -16.77 34.39 10.34
N ASP A 466 -16.72 33.27 9.63
CA ASP A 466 -15.75 33.05 8.53
C ASP A 466 -16.12 33.94 7.34
N VAL A 467 -17.42 34.10 7.08
CA VAL A 467 -17.91 35.04 6.07
C VAL A 467 -17.60 36.51 6.42
N GLN A 468 -17.59 36.88 7.71
CA GLN A 468 -17.23 38.25 8.11
C GLN A 468 -15.76 38.58 7.82
N GLU A 469 -14.87 37.59 7.91
CA GLU A 469 -13.46 37.76 7.58
C GLU A 469 -13.31 38.03 6.07
N ILE A 470 -13.94 37.22 5.22
CA ILE A 470 -13.95 37.40 3.76
C ILE A 470 -14.54 38.77 3.36
N ILE A 471 -15.67 39.17 3.96
CA ILE A 471 -16.26 40.50 3.71
C ILE A 471 -15.28 41.63 4.07
N SER A 472 -14.50 41.44 5.12
CA SER A 472 -13.50 42.43 5.55
C SER A 472 -12.33 42.50 4.58
N GLU A 473 -11.87 41.36 4.06
CA GLU A 473 -10.83 41.28 3.03
C GLU A 473 -11.26 41.97 1.74
N ILE A 474 -12.46 41.67 1.24
CA ILE A 474 -13.00 42.29 0.03
C ILE A 474 -13.12 43.82 0.19
N LYS A 475 -13.53 44.29 1.38
CA LYS A 475 -13.59 45.74 1.68
C LYS A 475 -12.22 46.41 1.74
N ASN A 476 -11.16 45.67 2.07
CA ASN A 476 -9.79 46.17 2.07
C ASN A 476 -9.18 46.18 0.66
N TYR A 477 -9.77 45.43 -0.27
CA TYR A 477 -9.37 45.33 -1.68
C TYR A 477 -9.88 46.52 -2.54
N ILE A 478 -10.93 47.21 -2.08
CA ILE A 478 -11.49 48.47 -2.64
C ILE A 478 -10.72 49.68 -2.11
#